data_AF-A0A847WZH7-F1
#
_entry.id   AF-A0A847WZH7-F1
#
_cell.length_a   1.000
_cell.length_b   1.000
_cell.length_c   1.000
_cell.angle_alpha   90.00
_cell.angle_beta   90.00
_cell.angle_gamma   90.00
#
_symmetry.space_group_name_H-M   'P 1'
#
loop_
_entity.id
_entity.type
_entity.pdbx_description
1 polymer ?
#
loop_
_entity_poly.entity_id
_entity_poly.type
_entity_poly.pdbx_seq_one_letter_code
_entity_poly.pdbx_strand_id
1 'polypeptide(L)' 'MRHASRGRKFSRTSSHRKAMFANMAAALIKHEQIVTTLPKAKDLRP' A
#
# COMPACT_ATOMS: atom_id res chain seq x y z
N MET A 1 -21.80 -3.25 -5.47
CA MET A 1 -21.01 -3.01 -6.70
C MET A 1 -20.08 -1.81 -6.50
N ARG A 2 -18.80 -1.88 -6.92
CA ARG A 2 -17.83 -0.76 -6.85
C ARG A 2 -17.62 -0.20 -8.27
N HIS A 3 -18.49 0.69 -8.74
CA HIS A 3 -18.30 1.35 -10.04
C HIS A 3 -17.20 2.41 -9.93
N ALA A 4 -16.24 2.38 -10.87
CA ALA A 4 -15.11 3.31 -11.01
C ALA A 4 -14.26 3.56 -9.75
N SER A 5 -14.37 2.73 -8.70
CA SER A 5 -13.67 2.94 -7.44
C SER A 5 -12.21 2.49 -7.53
N ARG A 6 -11.27 3.42 -7.38
CA ARG A 6 -9.83 3.13 -7.32
C ARG A 6 -9.37 2.74 -5.90
N GLY A 7 -8.30 1.95 -5.82
CA GLY A 7 -7.66 1.55 -4.56
C GLY A 7 -8.33 0.39 -3.81
N ARG A 8 -7.49 -0.42 -3.14
CA ARG A 8 -7.91 -1.59 -2.34
C ARG A 8 -8.08 -1.22 -0.86
N LYS A 9 -9.01 -1.91 -0.18
CA LYS A 9 -9.30 -1.67 1.26
C LYS A 9 -8.34 -2.41 2.21
N PHE A 10 -7.70 -3.49 1.74
CA PHE A 10 -6.78 -4.36 2.51
C PHE A 10 -7.31 -4.81 3.89
N SER A 11 -8.64 -4.92 4.02
CA SER A 11 -9.34 -5.19 5.28
C SER A 11 -8.86 -4.31 6.45
N ARG A 12 -8.54 -3.04 6.16
CA ARG A 12 -7.99 -2.06 7.09
C ARG A 12 -8.77 -0.77 7.06
N THR A 13 -8.76 -0.02 8.16
CA THR A 13 -9.29 1.34 8.22
C THR A 13 -8.47 2.31 7.36
N SER A 14 -9.00 3.52 7.12
CA SER A 14 -8.28 4.53 6.32
C SER A 14 -6.97 4.97 6.98
N SER A 15 -7.01 5.20 8.31
CA SER A 15 -5.83 5.57 9.10
C SER A 15 -4.74 4.51 9.05
N HIS A 16 -5.12 3.24 9.23
CA HIS A 16 -4.17 2.13 9.16
C HIS A 16 -3.54 2.04 7.75
N ARG A 17 -4.33 2.17 6.67
CA ARG A 17 -3.75 2.14 5.31
C ARG A 17 -2.74 3.27 5.08
N LYS A 18 -3.03 4.48 5.55
CA LYS A 18 -2.10 5.61 5.44
C LYS A 18 -0.77 5.32 6.13
N ALA A 19 -0.82 4.83 7.38
CA ALA A 19 0.37 4.46 8.13
C ALA A 19 1.13 3.27 7.49
N MET A 20 0.41 2.24 7.04
CA MET A 20 1.00 1.07 6.38
C MET A 20 1.80 1.48 5.13
N PHE A 21 1.22 2.31 4.25
CA PHE A 21 1.91 2.74 3.03
C PHE A 21 3.06 3.70 3.32
N ALA A 22 2.94 4.59 4.31
CA ALA A 22 4.06 5.45 4.74
C ALA A 22 5.26 4.62 5.22
N ASN A 23 5.02 3.60 6.04
CA ASN A 23 6.07 2.71 6.53
C ASN A 23 6.68 1.87 5.39
N MET A 24 5.88 1.39 4.45
CA MET A 24 6.37 0.64 3.29
C MET A 24 7.22 1.52 2.36
N ALA A 25 6.84 2.78 2.14
CA ALA A 25 7.63 3.72 1.36
C ALA A 25 8.97 4.03 2.05
N ALA A 26 8.98 4.28 3.36
CA ALA A 26 10.20 4.49 4.13
C ALA A 26 11.13 3.27 4.10
N ALA A 27 10.57 2.06 4.25
CA ALA A 27 11.34 0.82 4.16
C ALA A 27 11.92 0.59 2.75
N LEU A 28 11.16 0.90 1.69
CA LEU A 28 11.64 0.80 0.31
C LEU A 28 12.80 1.78 0.05
N ILE A 29 12.72 3.01 0.55
CA ILE A 29 13.81 3.98 0.42
C ILE A 29 15.05 3.52 1.21
N LYS A 30 14.86 3.00 2.42
CA LYS A 30 15.97 2.57 3.29
C LYS A 30 16.70 1.33 2.78
N HIS A 31 15.96 0.37 2.23
CA HIS A 31 16.49 -0.95 1.88
C HIS A 31 16.61 -1.17 0.37
N GLU A 32 16.22 -0.20 -0.45
CA GLU A 32 16.20 -0.20 -1.92
C GLU A 32 15.29 -1.28 -2.56
N GLN A 33 14.97 -2.33 -1.81
CA GLN A 33 14.09 -3.43 -2.19
C GLN A 33 13.36 -3.96 -0.96
N ILE A 34 12.07 -4.26 -1.10
CA ILE A 34 11.26 -4.93 -0.07
C ILE A 34 10.43 -6.05 -0.67
N VAL A 35 10.20 -7.11 0.10
CA VAL A 35 9.26 -8.18 -0.28
C VAL A 35 7.90 -7.89 0.35
N THR A 36 6.85 -7.89 -0.46
CA THR A 36 5.47 -7.69 0.01
C THR A 36 4.49 -8.41 -0.90
N THR A 37 3.21 -8.42 -0.53
CA THR A 37 2.17 -9.05 -1.35
C THR A 37 1.95 -8.25 -2.63
N LEU A 38 1.73 -8.94 -3.75
CA LEU A 38 1.45 -8.34 -5.06
C LEU A 38 0.47 -7.14 -5.03
N PRO A 39 -0.72 -7.22 -4.38
CA PRO A 39 -1.64 -6.08 -4.37
C PRO A 39 -1.13 -4.88 -3.56
N LYS A 40 -0.30 -5.07 -2.54
CA LYS A 40 0.31 -3.93 -1.80
C LYS A 40 1.43 -3.29 -2.62
N ALA A 41 2.25 -4.10 -3.30
CA ALA A 41 3.29 -3.59 -4.21
C ALA A 41 2.67 -2.77 -5.35
N LYS A 42 1.59 -3.27 -5.96
CA LYS A 42 0.91 -2.56 -7.05
C LYS A 42 0.35 -1.21 -6.63
N ASP A 43 -0.17 -1.10 -5.40
CA ASP A 43 -0.77 0.13 -4.85
C ASP A 43 0.26 1.05 -4.15
N LEU A 44 1.50 0.60 -3.91
CA LEU A 44 2.59 1.42 -3.36
C LEU A 44 3.26 2.30 -4.43
N ARG A 45 3.19 1.89 -5.70
CA ARG A 45 3.74 2.65 -6.83
C ARG A 45 2.96 3.96 -7.01
N PRO A 46 3.63 5.05 -7.45
CA PRO A 46 2.98 6.32 -7.76
C PRO A 46 1.93 6.21 -8.86
#